data_AF-A0A852TWT9-F1
#
_entry.id   AF-A0A852TWT9-F1
#
_cell.length_a   1.000
_cell.length_b   1.000
_cell.length_c   1.000
_cell.angle_alpha   90.00
_cell.angle_beta   90.00
_cell.angle_gamma   90.00
#
_symmetry.space_group_name_H-M   'P 1'
#
loop_
_entity.id
_entity.type
_entity.pdbx_description
1 polymer ?
#
loop_
_entity_poly.entity_id
_entity_poly.type
_entity_poly.pdbx_seq_one_letter_code
_entity_poly.pdbx_strand_id
1 'polypeptide(L)' 'MDREALKIALAELPAGERRVVVLRFFGGKSPAEIAELLGTSQAHVRGLLSRTLERLHDSLMATA' A
#
# COMPACT_ATOMS: atom_id res chain seq x y z
N MET A 1 4.68 -16.92 5.68
CA MET A 1 4.35 -15.50 5.87
C MET A 1 3.10 -15.42 6.72
N ASP A 2 3.19 -14.76 7.87
CA ASP A 2 2.09 -14.69 8.83
C ASP A 2 1.02 -13.71 8.34
N ARG A 3 -0.17 -14.25 8.04
CA ARG A 3 -1.32 -13.48 7.56
C ARG A 3 -1.81 -12.49 8.61
N GLU A 4 -1.61 -12.79 9.89
CA GLU A 4 -2.04 -11.92 10.99
C GLU A 4 -1.09 -10.73 11.15
N ALA A 5 0.22 -10.96 11.09
CA ALA A 5 1.22 -9.88 11.08
C ALA A 5 1.00 -8.90 9.91
N LEU A 6 0.65 -9.42 8.73
CA LEU A 6 0.32 -8.56 7.58
C LEU A 6 -0.94 -7.72 7.82
N LYS A 7 -1.99 -8.26 8.45
CA LYS A 7 -3.19 -7.47 8.77
C LYS A 7 -2.87 -6.35 9.75
N ILE A 8 -2.07 -6.62 10.78
CA ILE A 8 -1.65 -5.62 11.76
C ILE A 8 -0.85 -4.53 11.04
N ALA A 9 0.16 -4.90 10.25
CA ALA A 9 0.96 -3.94 9.50
C ALA A 9 0.14 -3.10 8.51
N LEU A 10 -0.88 -3.68 7.87
CA LEU A 10 -1.83 -2.95 7.01
C LEU A 10 -2.73 -2.00 7.80
N ALA A 11 -3.07 -2.32 9.05
CA ALA A 11 -3.90 -1.48 9.91
C ALA A 11 -3.15 -0.20 10.35
N GLU A 12 -1.84 -0.31 10.57
CA GLU A 12 -0.94 0.80 10.96
C GLU A 12 -0.61 1.77 9.81
N LEU A 13 -0.97 1.45 8.56
CA LEU A 13 -0.72 2.37 7.45
C LEU A 13 -1.59 3.63 7.56
N PRO A 14 -1.04 4.82 7.24
CA PRO A 14 -1.86 6.01 7.07
C PRO A 14 -2.96 5.78 6.04
N ALA A 15 -4.13 6.40 6.26
CA ALA A 15 -5.34 6.12 5.50
C ALA A 15 -5.16 6.27 3.97
N GLY A 16 -4.35 7.23 3.51
CA GLY A 16 -4.05 7.42 2.10
C GLY A 16 -3.23 6.27 1.50
N GLU A 17 -2.21 5.80 2.22
CA GLU A 17 -1.37 4.67 1.81
C GLU A 17 -2.17 3.37 1.78
N ARG A 18 -2.94 3.11 2.84
CA ARG A 18 -3.83 1.95 2.92
C ARG A 18 -4.80 1.90 1.74
N ARG A 19 -5.37 3.05 1.38
CA ARG A 19 -6.32 3.14 0.26
C ARG A 19 -5.67 2.80 -1.08
N VAL A 20 -4.45 3.27 -1.34
CA VAL A 20 -3.69 2.92 -2.54
C VAL A 20 -3.37 1.41 -2.60
N VAL A 21 -2.94 0.82 -1.48
CA VAL A 21 -2.68 -0.62 -1.38
C VAL A 21 -3.95 -1.44 -1.62
N VAL A 22 -5.07 -1.05 -1.01
CA VAL A 22 -6.36 -1.73 -1.19
C VAL A 22 -6.78 -1.72 -2.66
N LEU A 23 -6.78 -0.55 -3.30
CA LEU A 23 -7.12 -0.42 -4.72
C LEU A 23 -6.20 -1.25 -5.62
N ARG A 24 -4.89 -1.27 -5.31
CA ARG A 24 -3.90 -1.98 -6.13
C ARG A 24 -4.00 -3.50 -6.04
N PHE A 25 -4.07 -4.03 -4.83
CA PHE A 25 -3.91 -5.48 -4.57
C PHE A 25 -5.23 -6.20 -4.37
N PHE A 26 -6.26 -5.52 -3.87
CA PHE A 26 -7.60 -6.10 -3.69
C PHE A 26 -8.59 -5.60 -4.76
N GLY A 27 -8.43 -4.37 -5.22
CA GLY A 27 -9.24 -3.80 -6.30
C GLY A 27 -8.72 -4.06 -7.71
N GLY A 28 -7.53 -4.65 -7.85
CA GLY A 28 -6.90 -4.97 -9.15
C GLY A 28 -6.57 -3.76 -10.02
N LYS A 29 -6.60 -2.54 -9.47
CA LYS A 29 -6.41 -1.29 -10.21
C LYS A 29 -4.93 -1.08 -10.53
N SER A 30 -4.63 -0.65 -11.74
CA SER A 30 -3.30 -0.18 -12.14
C SER A 30 -2.96 1.16 -11.46
N PRO A 31 -1.67 1.53 -11.34
CA PRO A 31 -1.28 2.84 -10.81
C PRO A 31 -1.89 4.03 -11.57
N ALA A 32 -2.17 3.87 -12.88
CA ALA A 32 -2.81 4.90 -13.68
C ALA A 32 -4.30 5.07 -13.29
N GLU A 33 -5.07 3.99 -13.22
CA GLU A 33 -6.46 4.03 -12.77
C GLU A 33 -6.60 4.57 -11.34
N ILE A 34 -5.66 4.21 -10.45
CA ILE A 34 -5.63 4.75 -9.08
C ILE A 34 -5.37 6.26 -9.09
N ALA A 35 -4.44 6.71 -9.93
CA ALA A 35 -4.12 8.13 -10.05
C ALA A 35 -5.33 8.94 -10.51
N GLU A 36 -6.06 8.44 -11.51
CA GLU A 36 -7.32 9.02 -11.98
C GLU A 36 -8.38 9.06 -10.87
N LEU A 37 -8.62 7.93 -10.18
CA LEU A 37 -9.61 7.84 -9.09
C LEU A 37 -9.31 8.77 -7.91
N LEU A 38 -8.04 9.07 -7.65
CA LEU A 38 -7.61 9.90 -6.54
C LEU A 38 -7.28 11.35 -6.93
N GLY A 39 -7.42 11.71 -8.21
CA GLY A 39 -7.09 13.05 -8.70
C GLY A 39 -5.61 13.42 -8.51
N THR A 40 -4.69 12.47 -8.72
CA THR A 40 -3.24 12.64 -8.55
C THR A 40 -2.47 12.11 -9.77
N SER A 41 -1.14 12.14 -9.75
CA SER A 41 -0.31 11.62 -10.84
C SER A 41 0.06 10.14 -10.62
N GLN A 42 0.23 9.40 -11.73
CA GLN A 42 0.72 8.00 -11.67
C GLN A 42 2.08 7.90 -10.97
N ALA A 43 2.97 8.89 -11.17
CA ALA A 43 4.26 8.95 -10.49
C ALA A 43 4.10 9.07 -8.97
N HIS A 44 3.16 9.89 -8.50
CA HIS A 44 2.83 10.02 -7.09
C HIS A 44 2.33 8.68 -6.50
N VAL A 45 1.42 7.99 -7.21
CA VAL A 45 0.91 6.66 -6.80
C VAL A 45 2.03 5.63 -6.74
N ARG A 46 2.93 5.59 -7.74
CA ARG A 46 4.09 4.68 -7.73
C ARG A 46 5.02 4.95 -6.56
N GLY A 47 5.30 6.21 -6.26
CA GLY A 47 6.12 6.60 -5.11
C GLY A 47 5.48 6.21 -3.78
N LEU A 48 4.16 6.39 -3.64
CA LEU A 48 3.39 5.91 -2.50
C LEU A 48 3.51 4.39 -2.36
N LEU A 49 3.23 3.62 -3.41
CA LEU A 49 3.31 2.16 -3.38
C LEU A 49 4.69 1.66 -2.98
N SER A 50 5.78 2.23 -3.51
CA SER A 50 7.15 1.82 -3.14
C SER A 50 7.39 2.00 -1.65
N ARG A 51 7.17 3.21 -1.13
CA ARG A 51 7.38 3.53 0.29
C ARG A 51 6.48 2.70 1.21
N THR A 52 5.22 2.48 0.82
CA THR A 52 4.30 1.67 1.60
C THR A 52 4.73 0.20 1.65
N LEU A 53 5.20 -0.36 0.53
CA LEU A 53 5.69 -1.74 0.48
C LEU A 53 7.00 -1.92 1.25
N GLU A 54 7.91 -0.94 1.19
CA GLU A 54 9.12 -0.90 2.01
C GLU A 54 8.77 -0.89 3.51
N ARG A 55 7.86 -0.01 3.95
CA ARG A 55 7.43 0.02 5.35
C ARG A 55 6.77 -1.29 5.80
N LEU A 56 5.93 -1.87 4.94
CA LEU A 56 5.30 -3.17 5.23
C LEU A 56 6.35 -4.27 5.35
N HIS A 57 7.36 -4.28 4.47
CA HIS A 57 8.47 -5.22 4.55
C HIS A 57 9.22 -5.07 5.87
N ASP A 58 9.66 -3.85 6.23
CA ASP A 58 10.39 -3.59 7.46
C ASP A 58 9.59 -3.98 8.71
N SER A 59 8.29 -3.67 8.74
CA SER A 59 7.42 -4.03 9.87
C SER A 59 7.30 -5.54 10.05
N LEU A 60 7.21 -6.29 8.94
CA LEU A 60 7.11 -7.75 8.96
C LEU A 60 8.45 -8.40 9.32
N MET A 61 9.58 -7.79 8.97
CA MET A 61 10.91 -8.27 9.35
C MET A 61 11.24 -7.95 10.81
N ALA A 62 10.76 -6.82 11.34
CA ALA A 62 10.94 -6.45 12.75
C ALA A 62 10.12 -7.33 13.72
N THR A 63 9.11 -8.04 13.21
CA THR A 63 8.25 -8.94 14.00
C THR A 63 8.77 -10.40 13.99
N ALA A 64 9.90 -10.69 13.33
CA ALA A 64 10.48 -12.02 13.18
C ALA A 64 11.59 -12.32 14.19
#